data_AF-A0A977KRV8-F1
#
_entry.id   AF-A0A977KRV8-F1
#
_cell.length_a   1.000
_cell.length_b   1.000
_cell.length_c   1.000
_cell.angle_alpha   90.00
_cell.angle_beta   90.00
_cell.angle_gamma   90.00
#
_symmetry.space_group_name_H-M   'P 1'
#
loop_
_entity.id
_entity.type
_entity.pdbx_description
1 polymer ?
#
loop_
_entity_poly.entity_id
_entity_poly.type
_entity_poly.pdbx_seq_one_letter_code
_entity_poly.pdbx_strand_id
1 'polypeptide(L)'
;MIVMAHLKTKATTGNPEQREVWKWSLIRGLYDRGLTREKIIKLFQIIDRMMTLPSFLQESLDVKIQQFEEQRTMPLLSNMELRGMERGKEIGKEIGKEIGALQNARDYIKAVLRVRLGEIPLEIETYLMQTADLSILDKLLILAATTNSFEDFKQSIE
;
A
#
# COMPACT_ATOMS: atom_id res chain seq x y z
N MET A 1 -5.46 -17.93 -26.75
CA MET A 1 -5.75 -17.34 -25.42
C MET A 1 -5.26 -15.91 -25.36
N ILE A 2 -3.94 -15.66 -25.36
CA ILE A 2 -3.39 -14.29 -25.33
C ILE A 2 -3.83 -13.44 -26.53
N VAL A 3 -3.80 -14.01 -27.74
CA VAL A 3 -4.29 -13.31 -28.95
C VAL A 3 -5.77 -12.90 -28.81
N MET A 4 -6.60 -13.77 -28.23
CA MET A 4 -8.01 -13.48 -27.99
C MET A 4 -8.19 -12.39 -26.93
N ALA A 5 -7.40 -12.43 -25.85
CA ALA A 5 -7.38 -11.37 -24.84
C ALA A 5 -7.03 -10.01 -25.47
N HIS A 6 -6.03 -9.95 -26.35
CA HIS A 6 -5.64 -8.74 -27.05
C HIS A 6 -6.76 -8.20 -27.95
N LEU A 7 -7.38 -9.07 -28.76
CA LEU A 7 -8.49 -8.70 -29.63
C LEU A 7 -9.70 -8.19 -28.84
N LYS A 8 -10.05 -8.85 -27.73
CA LYS A 8 -11.18 -8.45 -26.89
C LYS A 8 -10.90 -7.19 -26.09
N THR A 9 -9.67 -6.95 -25.67
CA THR A 9 -9.25 -5.68 -25.06
C THR A 9 -9.53 -4.51 -26.01
N LYS A 10 -9.11 -4.64 -27.27
CA LYS A 10 -9.37 -3.63 -28.31
C LYS A 10 -10.87 -3.47 -28.59
N ALA A 11 -11.59 -4.57 -28.75
CA ALA A 11 -13.01 -4.57 -29.09
C ALA A 11 -13.92 -4.00 -27.97
N THR A 12 -13.49 -4.05 -26.72
CA THR A 12 -14.25 -3.55 -25.54
C THR A 12 -13.75 -2.20 -25.05
N THR A 13 -13.05 -1.45 -25.89
CA THR A 13 -12.60 -0.09 -25.55
C THR A 13 -13.82 0.79 -25.29
N GLY A 14 -13.89 1.43 -24.11
CA GLY A 14 -15.04 2.25 -23.71
C GLY A 14 -16.24 1.47 -23.16
N ASN A 15 -16.19 0.12 -23.11
CA ASN A 15 -17.23 -0.71 -22.51
C ASN A 15 -16.63 -1.69 -21.47
N PRO A 16 -16.50 -1.25 -20.20
CA PRO A 16 -15.84 -2.05 -19.16
C PRO A 16 -16.67 -3.26 -18.71
N GLU A 17 -18.00 -3.20 -18.79
CA GLU A 17 -18.91 -4.32 -18.44
C GLU A 17 -18.72 -5.48 -19.42
N GLN A 18 -18.70 -5.18 -20.72
CA GLN A 18 -18.44 -6.20 -21.73
C GLN A 18 -17.01 -6.76 -21.61
N ARG A 19 -16.05 -5.93 -21.20
CA ARG A 19 -14.67 -6.38 -20.93
C ARG A 19 -14.62 -7.38 -19.78
N GLU A 20 -15.36 -7.14 -18.69
CA GLU A 20 -15.44 -8.06 -17.54
C GLU A 20 -15.94 -9.44 -17.98
N VAL A 21 -17.03 -9.48 -18.76
CA VAL A 21 -17.60 -10.73 -19.30
C VAL A 21 -16.56 -11.51 -20.12
N TRP A 22 -15.81 -10.84 -20.99
CA TRP A 22 -14.75 -11.48 -21.79
C TRP A 22 -13.57 -11.92 -20.94
N LYS A 23 -13.13 -11.10 -19.99
CA LYS A 23 -12.04 -11.40 -19.07
C LYS A 23 -12.36 -12.66 -18.26
N TRP A 24 -13.60 -12.76 -17.74
CA TRP A 24 -14.10 -13.95 -17.05
C TRP A 24 -14.09 -15.21 -17.92
N SER A 25 -14.57 -15.11 -19.16
CA SER A 25 -14.57 -16.24 -20.10
C SER A 25 -13.15 -16.75 -20.38
N LEU A 26 -12.19 -15.83 -20.56
CA LEU A 26 -10.80 -16.17 -20.80
C LEU A 26 -10.13 -16.82 -19.58
N ILE A 27 -10.41 -16.31 -18.38
CA ILE A 27 -9.86 -16.87 -17.13
C ILE A 27 -10.39 -18.28 -16.91
N ARG A 28 -11.71 -18.51 -17.00
CA ARG A 28 -12.27 -19.87 -16.91
C ARG A 28 -11.64 -20.83 -17.92
N GLY A 29 -11.49 -20.37 -19.16
CA GLY A 29 -10.87 -21.17 -20.23
C GLY A 29 -9.40 -21.55 -20.00
N LEU A 30 -8.70 -20.97 -19.01
CA LEU A 30 -7.36 -21.41 -18.60
C LEU A 30 -7.43 -22.78 -17.90
N TYR A 31 -8.43 -22.99 -17.06
CA TYR A 31 -8.58 -24.19 -16.23
C TYR A 31 -9.09 -25.40 -17.04
N ASP A 32 -9.80 -25.16 -18.14
CA ASP A 32 -10.39 -26.23 -18.97
C ASP A 32 -9.37 -26.94 -19.88
N ARG A 33 -8.13 -26.45 -19.97
CA ARG A 33 -7.13 -26.90 -20.94
C ARG A 33 -6.09 -27.87 -20.38
N GLY A 34 -6.28 -28.37 -19.16
CA GLY A 34 -5.33 -29.28 -18.51
C GLY A 34 -3.94 -28.67 -18.27
N LEU A 35 -3.87 -27.35 -18.14
CA LEU A 35 -2.61 -26.63 -17.91
C LEU A 35 -2.11 -26.87 -16.47
N THR A 36 -0.79 -26.86 -16.28
CA THR A 36 -0.22 -26.85 -14.93
C THR A 36 -0.56 -25.55 -14.21
N ARG A 37 -0.67 -25.59 -12.87
CA ARG A 37 -0.95 -24.43 -12.03
C ARG A 37 -0.05 -23.23 -12.36
N GLU A 38 1.25 -23.46 -12.52
CA GLU A 38 2.22 -22.41 -12.87
C GLU A 38 1.92 -21.72 -14.21
N LYS A 39 1.51 -22.50 -15.22
CA LYS A 39 1.12 -21.95 -16.53
C LYS A 39 -0.17 -21.15 -16.43
N ILE A 40 -1.13 -21.62 -15.64
CA ILE A 40 -2.39 -20.89 -15.38
C ILE A 40 -2.07 -19.53 -14.73
N ILE A 41 -1.24 -19.49 -13.68
CA ILE A 41 -0.85 -18.25 -12.99
C ILE A 41 -0.19 -17.26 -13.96
N LYS A 42 0.80 -17.72 -14.75
CA LYS A 42 1.49 -16.83 -15.71
C LYS A 42 0.55 -16.26 -16.77
N LEU A 43 -0.36 -17.09 -17.30
CA LEU A 43 -1.32 -16.65 -18.31
C LEU A 43 -2.40 -15.74 -17.71
N PHE A 44 -2.83 -16.03 -16.49
CA PHE A 44 -3.75 -15.19 -15.73
C PHE A 44 -3.17 -13.78 -15.57
N GLN A 45 -1.92 -13.66 -15.09
CA GLN A 45 -1.25 -12.37 -14.91
C GLN A 45 -1.16 -11.55 -16.20
N ILE A 46 -0.93 -12.21 -17.34
CA ILE A 46 -0.90 -11.54 -18.65
C ILE A 46 -2.29 -11.02 -19.03
N ILE A 47 -3.34 -11.84 -18.87
CA ILE A 47 -4.72 -11.45 -19.18
C ILE A 47 -5.17 -10.31 -18.26
N ASP A 48 -4.86 -10.41 -16.97
CA ASP A 48 -5.24 -9.45 -15.96
C ASP A 48 -4.65 -8.06 -16.23
N ARG A 49 -3.34 -8.01 -16.52
CA ARG A 49 -2.64 -6.77 -16.88
C ARG A 49 -3.13 -6.16 -18.19
N MET A 50 -3.54 -7.00 -19.15
CA MET A 50 -3.99 -6.55 -20.46
C MET A 50 -5.43 -6.02 -20.43
N MET A 51 -6.31 -6.72 -19.72
CA MET A 51 -7.74 -6.40 -19.62
C MET A 51 -8.04 -5.67 -18.32
N THR A 52 -7.59 -4.42 -18.21
CA THR A 52 -7.86 -3.59 -17.03
C THR A 52 -9.35 -3.26 -16.89
N LEU A 53 -9.84 -3.31 -15.65
CA LEU A 53 -11.23 -3.03 -15.30
C LEU A 53 -11.29 -1.91 -14.23
N PRO A 54 -12.39 -1.14 -14.17
CA PRO A 54 -12.70 -0.33 -12.99
C PRO A 54 -12.77 -1.17 -11.73
N SER A 55 -12.42 -0.60 -10.58
CA SER A 55 -12.28 -1.32 -9.30
C SER A 55 -13.51 -2.15 -8.94
N PHE A 56 -14.72 -1.59 -9.07
CA PHE A 56 -15.96 -2.29 -8.73
C PHE A 56 -16.21 -3.56 -9.58
N LEU A 57 -15.83 -3.54 -10.87
CA LEU A 57 -15.95 -4.72 -11.73
C LEU A 57 -14.85 -5.73 -11.46
N GLN A 58 -13.64 -5.26 -11.13
CA GLN A 58 -12.55 -6.15 -10.76
C GLN A 58 -12.88 -6.90 -9.46
N GLU A 59 -13.40 -6.23 -8.43
CA GLU A 59 -13.84 -6.86 -7.18
C GLU A 59 -14.93 -7.91 -7.43
N SER A 60 -15.93 -7.59 -8.27
CA SER A 60 -16.98 -8.55 -8.64
C SER A 60 -16.40 -9.78 -9.37
N LEU A 61 -15.43 -9.56 -10.25
CA LEU A 61 -14.75 -10.64 -10.97
C LEU A 61 -13.90 -11.51 -10.04
N ASP A 62 -13.18 -10.91 -9.11
CA ASP A 62 -12.32 -11.62 -8.15
C ASP A 62 -13.15 -12.57 -7.27
N VAL A 63 -14.33 -12.13 -6.82
CA VAL A 63 -15.27 -13.00 -6.08
C VAL A 63 -15.73 -14.19 -6.95
N LYS A 64 -16.03 -13.97 -8.23
CA LYS A 64 -16.40 -15.06 -9.16
C LYS A 64 -15.27 -16.06 -9.37
N ILE A 65 -14.03 -15.56 -9.48
CA ILE A 65 -12.84 -16.41 -9.62
C ILE A 65 -12.65 -17.23 -8.36
N GLN A 66 -12.70 -16.62 -7.18
CA GLN A 66 -12.54 -17.33 -5.91
C GLN A 66 -13.56 -18.47 -5.77
N GLN A 67 -14.84 -18.20 -6.01
CA GLN A 67 -15.89 -19.22 -5.94
C GLN A 67 -15.65 -20.37 -6.93
N PHE A 68 -15.13 -20.08 -8.12
CA PHE A 68 -14.81 -21.09 -9.13
C PHE A 68 -13.58 -21.92 -8.76
N GLU A 69 -12.57 -21.30 -8.15
CA GLU A 69 -11.38 -21.98 -7.66
C GLU A 69 -11.68 -22.91 -6.49
N GLU A 70 -12.59 -22.51 -5.59
CA GLU A 70 -13.08 -23.33 -4.49
C GLU A 70 -13.75 -24.60 -5.01
N GLN A 71 -14.59 -24.49 -6.04
CA GLN A 71 -15.25 -25.64 -6.68
C GLN A 71 -14.26 -26.61 -7.34
N ARG A 72 -13.13 -26.10 -7.88
CA ARG A 72 -12.09 -26.91 -8.54
C ARG A 72 -10.92 -27.28 -7.65
N THR A 73 -10.92 -26.81 -6.39
CA THR A 73 -9.84 -27.04 -5.43
C THR A 73 -8.45 -26.63 -5.96
N MET A 74 -8.39 -25.59 -6.80
CA MET A 74 -7.18 -25.18 -7.52
C MET A 74 -6.95 -23.66 -7.44
N PRO A 75 -6.52 -23.13 -6.27
CA PRO A 75 -6.38 -21.68 -6.08
C PRO A 75 -5.15 -21.11 -6.80
N LEU A 76 -5.29 -19.90 -7.37
CA LEU A 76 -4.19 -19.14 -7.99
C LEU A 76 -3.08 -18.77 -7.00
N LEU A 77 -3.43 -18.57 -5.73
CA LEU A 77 -2.50 -18.34 -4.63
C LEU A 77 -2.54 -19.49 -3.63
N SER A 78 -1.37 -19.87 -3.12
CA SER A 78 -1.24 -20.84 -2.04
C SER A 78 -1.63 -20.19 -0.71
N ASN A 79 -2.15 -20.99 0.23
CA ASN A 79 -2.38 -20.53 1.61
C ASN A 79 -1.11 -19.94 2.26
N MET A 80 0.08 -20.42 1.86
CA MET A 80 1.34 -19.83 2.32
C MET A 80 1.59 -18.43 1.73
N GLU A 81 1.26 -18.22 0.45
CA GLU A 81 1.38 -16.93 -0.23
C GLU A 81 0.39 -15.92 0.35
N LEU A 82 -0.87 -16.34 0.58
CA LEU A 82 -1.90 -15.53 1.24
C LEU A 82 -1.46 -15.07 2.63
N ARG A 83 -0.98 -16.00 3.48
CA ARG A 83 -0.44 -15.65 4.81
C ARG A 83 0.78 -14.72 4.72
N GLY A 84 1.62 -14.88 3.69
CA GLY A 84 2.74 -13.98 3.44
C GLY A 84 2.29 -12.55 3.15
N MET A 85 1.25 -12.39 2.32
CA MET A 85 0.65 -11.09 2.01
C MET A 85 -0.02 -10.45 3.25
N GLU A 86 -0.76 -11.23 4.04
CA GLU A 86 -1.39 -10.77 5.28
C GLU A 86 -0.35 -10.26 6.28
N ARG A 87 0.70 -11.06 6.53
CA ARG A 87 1.82 -10.64 7.40
C ARG A 87 2.51 -9.38 6.87
N GLY A 88 2.74 -9.30 5.56
CA GLY A 88 3.32 -8.10 4.95
C GLY A 88 2.46 -6.85 5.16
N LYS A 89 1.14 -6.98 5.06
CA LYS A 89 0.19 -5.90 5.34
C LYS A 89 0.21 -5.48 6.82
N GLU A 90 0.26 -6.44 7.74
CA GLU A 90 0.38 -6.19 9.18
C GLU A 90 1.69 -5.47 9.51
N ILE A 91 2.83 -5.98 9.03
CA ILE A 91 4.14 -5.34 9.21
C ILE A 91 4.14 -3.91 8.66
N GLY A 92 3.63 -3.71 7.43
CA GLY A 92 3.54 -2.39 6.83
C GLY A 92 2.66 -1.42 7.62
N LYS A 93 1.57 -1.91 8.22
CA LYS A 93 0.70 -1.11 9.09
C LYS A 93 1.41 -0.69 10.37
N GLU A 94 2.13 -1.61 11.02
CA GLU A 94 2.86 -1.29 12.25
C GLU A 94 4.02 -0.32 12.00
N ILE A 95 4.83 -0.55 10.95
CA ILE A 95 5.88 0.38 10.53
C ILE A 95 5.29 1.76 10.20
N GLY A 96 4.17 1.80 9.47
CA GLY A 96 3.50 3.05 9.12
C GLY A 96 3.00 3.83 10.33
N LYS A 97 2.50 3.16 11.37
CA LYS A 97 2.11 3.81 12.63
C LYS A 97 3.32 4.42 13.35
N GLU A 98 4.42 3.68 13.45
CA GLU A 98 5.63 4.14 14.13
C GLU A 98 6.24 5.37 13.44
N ILE A 99 6.38 5.31 12.11
CA ILE A 99 6.84 6.45 11.30
C ILE A 99 5.88 7.64 11.45
N GLY A 100 4.57 7.40 11.40
CA GLY A 100 3.56 8.44 11.57
C GLY A 100 3.63 9.11 12.94
N ALA A 101 3.85 8.34 14.01
CA ALA A 101 4.00 8.87 15.36
C ALA A 101 5.24 9.77 15.49
N LEU A 102 6.40 9.32 14.97
CA LEU A 102 7.63 10.12 14.96
C LEU A 102 7.46 11.42 14.18
N GLN A 103 6.85 11.35 13.00
CA GLN A 103 6.62 12.52 12.16
C GLN A 103 5.68 13.52 12.86
N ASN A 104 4.56 13.03 13.41
CA ASN A 104 3.62 13.88 14.15
C ASN A 104 4.28 14.56 15.35
N ALA A 105 5.08 13.83 16.14
CA ALA A 105 5.80 14.41 17.28
C ALA A 105 6.75 15.54 16.85
N ARG A 106 7.51 15.35 15.76
CA ARG A 106 8.37 16.39 15.18
C ARG A 106 7.55 17.61 14.73
N ASP A 107 6.43 17.37 14.03
CA ASP A 107 5.57 18.44 13.52
C ASP A 107 4.92 19.23 14.65
N TYR A 108 4.54 18.58 15.77
CA TYR A 108 4.04 19.26 16.96
C TYR A 108 5.12 20.13 17.62
N ILE A 109 6.35 19.62 17.78
CA ILE A 109 7.45 20.41 18.33
C ILE A 109 7.69 21.65 17.46
N LYS A 110 7.76 21.47 16.13
CA LYS A 110 7.91 22.59 15.19
C LYS A 110 6.76 23.58 15.29
N ALA A 111 5.52 23.12 15.38
CA ALA A 111 4.37 24.00 15.53
C ALA A 111 4.45 24.85 16.80
N VAL A 112 4.79 24.23 17.94
CA VAL A 112 4.93 24.94 19.23
C VAL A 112 6.06 25.97 19.17
N LEU A 113 7.25 25.56 18.70
CA LEU A 113 8.40 26.47 18.54
C LEU A 113 8.07 27.64 17.62
N ARG A 114 7.39 27.38 16.50
CA ARG A 114 7.02 28.42 15.54
C ARG A 114 6.07 29.45 16.12
N VAL A 115 5.08 28.99 16.88
CA VAL A 115 4.10 29.89 17.53
C VAL A 115 4.74 30.71 18.64
N ARG A 116 5.67 30.14 19.43
CA ARG A 116 6.24 30.81 20.60
C ARG A 116 7.45 31.69 20.28
N LEU A 117 8.34 31.22 19.42
CA LEU A 117 9.67 31.79 19.21
C LEU A 117 9.88 32.30 17.77
N GLY A 118 8.96 32.00 16.84
CA GLY A 118 9.05 32.45 15.44
C GLY A 118 9.76 31.44 14.54
N GLU A 119 10.45 31.90 13.50
CA GLU A 119 11.12 31.02 12.52
C GLU A 119 12.16 30.11 13.18
N ILE A 120 12.12 28.82 12.83
CA ILE A 120 12.95 27.78 13.46
C ILE A 120 14.31 27.72 12.76
N PRO A 121 15.43 27.82 13.49
CA PRO A 121 16.76 27.61 12.93
C PRO A 121 16.94 26.22 12.30
N LEU A 122 17.67 26.15 11.19
CA LEU A 122 17.89 24.93 10.41
C LEU A 122 18.58 23.82 11.21
N GLU A 123 19.39 24.19 12.19
CA GLU A 123 20.09 23.27 13.08
C GLU A 123 19.11 22.45 13.92
N ILE A 124 18.08 23.12 14.46
CA ILE A 124 17.03 22.46 15.28
C ILE A 124 16.18 21.56 14.39
N GLU A 125 15.84 22.00 13.18
CA GLU A 125 15.10 21.15 12.25
C GLU A 125 15.87 19.87 11.90
N THR A 126 17.17 20.00 11.64
CA THR A 126 18.04 18.87 11.30
C THR A 126 18.14 17.89 12.47
N TYR A 127 18.30 18.40 13.69
CA TYR A 127 18.32 17.57 14.90
C TYR A 127 17.01 16.79 15.08
N LEU A 128 15.86 17.46 14.96
CA LEU A 128 14.54 16.81 15.06
C LEU A 128 14.35 15.71 14.01
N MET A 129 14.85 15.91 12.77
CA MET A 129 14.79 14.90 11.72
C MET A 129 15.67 13.67 11.99
N GLN A 130 16.80 13.85 12.68
CA GLN A 130 17.72 12.77 13.03
C GLN A 130 17.28 12.00 14.29
N THR A 131 16.49 12.62 15.17
CA THR A 131 15.97 11.97 16.39
C THR A 131 14.91 10.93 16.05
N ALA A 132 15.26 9.65 16.19
CA ALA A 132 14.38 8.50 15.93
C ALA A 132 13.69 7.94 17.18
N ASP A 133 13.93 8.53 18.36
CA ASP A 133 13.33 8.09 19.63
C ASP A 133 12.15 8.98 20.00
N LEU A 134 10.96 8.38 20.06
CA LEU A 134 9.71 9.07 20.44
C LEU A 134 9.78 9.67 21.85
N SER A 135 10.43 8.99 22.79
CA SER A 135 10.55 9.44 24.18
C SER A 135 11.38 10.70 24.29
N ILE A 136 12.39 10.84 23.43
CA ILE A 136 13.20 12.06 23.33
C ILE A 136 12.33 13.17 22.72
N LEU A 137 11.60 12.89 21.63
CA LEU A 137 10.70 13.87 21.01
C LEU A 137 9.62 14.37 21.99
N ASP A 138 9.04 13.50 22.82
CA ASP A 138 8.05 13.90 23.84
C ASP A 138 8.66 14.86 24.88
N LYS A 139 9.90 14.63 25.32
CA LYS A 139 10.62 15.55 26.21
C LYS A 139 10.92 16.88 25.52
N LEU A 140 11.33 16.82 24.25
CA LEU A 140 11.58 18.02 23.43
C LEU A 140 10.31 18.85 23.24
N LEU A 141 9.14 18.21 23.15
CA LEU A 141 7.87 18.92 23.08
C LEU A 141 7.59 19.71 24.35
N ILE A 142 7.84 19.12 25.52
CA ILE A 142 7.73 19.82 26.81
C ILE A 142 8.72 20.98 26.87
N LEU A 143 9.98 20.75 26.50
CA LEU A 143 11.01 21.78 26.47
C LEU A 143 10.63 22.94 25.55
N ALA A 144 10.12 22.63 24.36
CA ALA A 144 9.64 23.61 23.39
C ALA A 144 8.48 24.46 23.94
N ALA A 145 7.69 23.92 24.85
CA ALA A 145 6.61 24.64 25.53
C ALA A 145 7.08 25.46 26.75
N THR A 146 8.26 25.19 27.31
CA THR A 146 8.77 25.86 28.52
C THR A 146 9.92 26.85 28.29
N THR A 147 10.72 26.67 27.25
CA THR A 147 11.89 27.55 26.99
C THR A 147 11.46 28.95 26.53
N ASN A 148 12.29 29.96 26.77
CA ASN A 148 12.01 31.35 26.40
C ASN A 148 12.82 31.83 25.19
N SER A 149 13.80 31.04 24.74
CA SER A 149 14.62 31.33 23.57
C SER A 149 15.07 30.04 22.86
N PHE A 150 15.52 30.17 21.60
CA PHE A 150 16.13 29.06 20.87
C PHE A 150 17.49 28.64 21.44
N GLU A 151 18.24 29.56 22.07
CA GLU A 151 19.50 29.27 22.77
C GLU A 151 19.26 28.31 23.95
N ASP A 152 18.26 28.60 24.81
CA ASP A 152 17.92 27.75 25.96
C ASP A 152 17.46 26.35 25.52
N PHE A 153 16.70 26.29 24.43
CA PHE A 153 16.26 25.04 23.83
C PHE A 153 17.45 24.24 23.29
N LYS A 154 18.39 24.92 22.63
CA LYS A 154 19.61 24.31 22.09
C LYS A 154 20.54 23.80 23.19
N GLN A 155 20.68 24.54 24.28
CA GLN A 155 21.51 24.11 25.41
C GLN A 155 20.92 22.90 26.15
N SER A 156 19.61 22.67 26.01
CA SER A 156 18.92 21.52 26.60
C SER A 156 18.96 20.25 25.73
N ILE A 157 19.49 20.34 24.50
CA ILE A 157 19.65 19.21 23.57
C ILE A 157 21.11 18.74 23.41
N GLU A 158 22.08 19.45 23.99
CA GLU A 158 23.48 19.03 24.17
C GLU A 158 23.65 18.20 25.46
#